data_AF-A0A0E3VXC1-F1
#
_entry.id   AF-A0A0E3VXC1-F1
#
_cell.length_a   1.000
_cell.length_b   1.000
_cell.length_c   1.000
_cell.angle_alpha   90.00
_cell.angle_beta   90.00
_cell.angle_gamma   90.00
#
_symmetry.space_group_name_H-M   'P 1'
#
loop_
_entity.id
_entity.type
_entity.pdbx_description
1 polymer ?
#
loop_
_entity_poly.entity_id
_entity_poly.type
_entity_poly.pdbx_seq_one_letter_code
_entity_poly.pdbx_strand_id
1 'polypeptide(L)'
;MPFQAATATPRRAMTPAAFVHGVVAAYAVYGRDPAEALGKGQVTEDLVRSQDGRVTAAQFEALAGHAMHELDDEALGWFSRRLPWGTYGMLCRASITAPNLEVALKRWCRHHRLLTEDVLFELSLGDETATISLREQRDLGPLREFCLVTLLRYVLGFSCWAVDSAIALRAAEFPYSEPGHVSVYPTIFCRHLSFDADGARIVFDKHYLSLPLTRSPADLDSMLKGALRLTVLPYRRDRLLVERVRRVLRNARGRSLGAEDVASELALSTRTMHRRLREEATSLRDLKEETKFELAKQELMRGRTPIKRIAEIAGFRNEKSFSRAFRGWTGASPASFAEGIADGRRSALLSACHKLTAPEIALGGRNVPDPVSMSGVSFARPNEAWCATASASAGRRARRWWSSRRRPASTSRRCHRPPAGRLPSSDSRNHGRPGRHW
;
A
#
# COMPACT_ATOMS: atom_id res chain seq x y z
N MET A 1 21.35 -22.35 32.13
CA MET A 1 21.31 -22.63 30.67
C MET A 1 21.20 -21.30 29.93
N PRO A 2 22.26 -20.80 29.28
CA PRO A 2 22.15 -19.59 28.46
C PRO A 2 21.32 -19.90 27.21
N PHE A 3 20.25 -19.12 27.04
CA PHE A 3 19.34 -19.13 25.89
C PHE A 3 20.11 -18.70 24.64
N GLN A 4 20.28 -19.62 23.68
CA GLN A 4 20.77 -19.29 22.34
C GLN A 4 19.77 -18.33 21.69
N ALA A 5 20.25 -17.15 21.30
CA ALA A 5 19.46 -16.20 20.53
C ALA A 5 19.02 -16.87 19.22
N ALA A 6 17.71 -16.97 19.03
CA ALA A 6 17.15 -17.27 17.72
C ALA A 6 17.68 -16.21 16.75
N THR A 7 18.57 -16.62 15.86
CA THR A 7 19.05 -15.82 14.75
C THR A 7 17.83 -15.28 13.99
N ALA A 8 17.79 -13.95 13.81
CA ALA A 8 16.75 -13.31 13.01
C ALA A 8 16.76 -13.98 11.63
N THR A 9 15.70 -14.73 11.33
CA THR A 9 15.58 -15.40 10.03
C THR A 9 15.60 -14.32 8.96
N PRO A 10 16.52 -14.35 7.97
CA PRO A 10 16.57 -13.33 6.94
C PRO A 10 15.20 -13.24 6.26
N ARG A 11 14.71 -12.00 6.06
CA ARG A 11 13.47 -11.75 5.31
C ARG A 11 13.62 -12.38 3.93
N ARG A 12 12.90 -13.46 3.67
CA ARG A 12 13.06 -14.28 2.46
C ARG A 12 12.78 -13.43 1.21
N ALA A 13 13.76 -13.33 0.32
CA ALA A 13 13.57 -12.74 -1.00
C ALA A 13 12.65 -13.67 -1.82
N MET A 14 11.49 -13.17 -2.22
CA MET A 14 10.44 -13.96 -2.88
C MET A 14 9.86 -13.26 -4.11
N THR A 15 10.05 -11.95 -4.25
CA THR A 15 9.53 -11.17 -5.39
C THR A 15 10.46 -11.37 -6.59
N PRO A 16 9.98 -11.90 -7.73
CA PRO A 16 10.79 -12.06 -8.94
C PRO A 16 11.39 -10.76 -9.46
N ALA A 17 12.61 -10.83 -9.99
CA ALA A 17 13.26 -9.77 -10.73
C ALA A 17 12.43 -9.34 -11.95
N ALA A 18 11.58 -10.21 -12.51
CA ALA A 18 10.62 -9.84 -13.55
C ALA A 18 9.71 -8.65 -13.17
N PHE A 19 9.30 -8.52 -11.90
CA PHE A 19 8.53 -7.35 -11.46
C PHE A 19 9.41 -6.09 -11.31
N VAL A 20 10.70 -6.26 -11.00
CA VAL A 20 11.68 -5.17 -11.06
C VAL A 20 11.84 -4.70 -12.51
N HIS A 21 11.87 -5.62 -13.49
CA HIS A 21 11.91 -5.28 -14.91
C HIS A 21 10.69 -4.47 -15.33
N GLY A 22 9.51 -4.77 -14.79
CA GLY A 22 8.31 -3.96 -15.02
C GLY A 22 8.50 -2.50 -14.56
N VAL A 23 9.09 -2.27 -13.39
CA VAL A 23 9.41 -0.91 -12.90
C VAL A 23 10.50 -0.27 -13.77
N VAL A 24 11.54 -1.00 -14.16
CA VAL A 24 12.61 -0.47 -15.03
C VAL A 24 12.08 -0.12 -16.42
N ALA A 25 11.19 -0.93 -16.99
CA ALA A 25 10.55 -0.67 -18.27
C ALA A 25 9.70 0.61 -18.23
N ALA A 26 9.11 0.94 -17.07
CA ALA A 26 8.41 2.22 -16.88
C ALA A 26 9.31 3.44 -17.10
N TYR A 27 10.57 3.37 -16.65
CA TYR A 27 11.55 4.44 -16.87
C TYR A 27 11.86 4.61 -18.35
N ALA A 28 11.98 3.50 -19.09
CA ALA A 28 12.19 3.54 -20.54
C ALA A 28 11.02 4.20 -21.28
N VAL A 29 9.77 3.96 -20.87
CA VAL A 29 8.57 4.65 -21.42
C VAL A 29 8.70 6.17 -21.31
N TYR A 30 9.34 6.67 -20.26
CA TYR A 30 9.53 8.10 -20.02
C TYR A 30 10.89 8.66 -20.44
N GLY A 31 11.76 7.83 -21.05
CA GLY A 31 13.12 8.23 -21.42
C GLY A 31 13.97 8.67 -20.22
N ARG A 32 13.78 8.02 -19.07
CA ARG A 32 14.51 8.30 -17.82
C ARG A 32 15.38 7.13 -17.38
N ASP A 33 16.33 7.40 -16.50
CA ASP A 33 17.25 6.41 -15.93
C ASP A 33 16.69 5.84 -14.61
N PRO A 34 16.53 4.50 -14.46
CA PRO A 34 16.06 3.87 -13.23
C PRO A 34 17.11 3.81 -12.09
N ALA A 35 18.34 4.27 -12.29
CA ALA A 35 19.45 4.09 -11.35
C ALA A 35 19.14 4.57 -9.92
N GLU A 36 18.49 5.73 -9.74
CA GLU A 36 18.14 6.21 -8.40
C GLU A 36 17.13 5.28 -7.71
N ALA A 37 16.10 4.84 -8.44
CA ALA A 37 15.07 3.94 -7.93
C ALA A 37 15.65 2.57 -7.53
N LEU A 38 16.54 2.01 -8.37
CA LEU A 38 17.29 0.80 -8.06
C LEU A 38 18.13 0.97 -6.79
N GLY A 39 18.80 2.12 -6.64
CA GLY A 39 19.55 2.48 -5.44
C GLY A 39 18.68 2.54 -4.19
N LYS A 40 17.48 3.15 -4.24
CA LYS A 40 16.52 3.18 -3.12
C LYS A 40 16.04 1.78 -2.76
N GLY A 41 15.79 0.95 -3.77
CA GLY A 41 15.42 -0.45 -3.61
C GLY A 41 16.56 -1.35 -3.16
N GLN A 42 17.81 -0.87 -3.11
CA GLN A 42 19.01 -1.69 -2.90
C GLN A 42 19.03 -2.89 -3.85
N VAL A 43 18.66 -2.65 -5.11
CA VAL A 43 18.65 -3.64 -6.19
C VAL A 43 19.88 -3.41 -7.05
N THR A 44 20.77 -4.40 -7.09
CA THR A 44 21.99 -4.32 -7.91
C THR A 44 21.69 -4.60 -9.38
N GLU A 45 22.51 -4.07 -10.28
CA GLU A 45 22.38 -4.35 -11.71
C GLU A 45 22.44 -5.86 -12.03
N ASP A 46 23.31 -6.61 -11.33
CA ASP A 46 23.40 -8.06 -11.50
C ASP A 46 22.09 -8.76 -11.18
N LEU A 47 21.37 -8.27 -10.15
CA LEU A 47 20.06 -8.79 -9.77
C LEU A 47 19.00 -8.43 -10.80
N VAL A 48 19.10 -7.25 -11.43
CA VAL A 48 18.25 -6.86 -12.57
C VAL A 48 18.55 -7.75 -13.78
N ARG A 49 19.79 -8.16 -14.04
CA ARG A 49 20.11 -9.01 -15.19
C ARG A 49 19.77 -10.49 -14.98
N SER A 50 19.56 -10.91 -13.74
CA SER A 50 19.23 -12.29 -13.39
C SER A 50 17.77 -12.64 -13.71
N GLN A 51 17.55 -13.70 -14.50
CA GLN A 51 16.22 -14.25 -14.76
C GLN A 51 15.57 -14.86 -13.51
N ASP A 52 16.38 -15.52 -12.67
CA ASP A 52 15.93 -16.14 -11.42
C ASP A 52 16.10 -15.23 -10.19
N GLY A 53 16.50 -13.98 -10.41
CA GLY A 53 16.69 -12.99 -9.35
C GLY A 53 15.45 -12.84 -8.48
N ARG A 54 15.65 -12.68 -7.18
CA ARG A 54 14.58 -12.39 -6.21
C ARG A 54 14.97 -11.20 -5.35
N VAL A 55 14.03 -10.28 -5.17
CA VAL A 55 14.13 -9.19 -4.18
C VAL A 55 13.18 -9.46 -3.02
N THR A 56 13.48 -8.85 -1.87
CA THR A 56 12.54 -8.83 -0.76
C THR A 56 11.36 -7.90 -1.07
N ALA A 57 10.24 -8.11 -0.37
CA ALA A 57 9.09 -7.22 -0.48
C ALA A 57 9.42 -5.76 -0.12
N ALA A 58 10.30 -5.55 0.86
CA ALA A 58 10.71 -4.21 1.29
C ALA A 58 11.56 -3.50 0.22
N GLN A 59 12.47 -4.21 -0.43
CA GLN A 59 13.25 -3.69 -1.56
C GLN A 59 12.33 -3.30 -2.72
N PHE A 60 11.38 -4.17 -3.07
CA PHE A 60 10.43 -3.88 -4.14
C PHE A 60 9.47 -2.71 -3.80
N GLU A 61 8.98 -2.63 -2.55
CA GLU A 61 8.18 -1.50 -2.07
C GLU A 61 8.94 -0.17 -2.19
N ALA A 62 10.21 -0.15 -1.78
CA ALA A 62 11.06 1.05 -1.87
C ALA A 62 11.33 1.44 -3.32
N LEU A 63 11.64 0.47 -4.19
CA LEU A 63 11.85 0.68 -5.63
C LEU A 63 10.59 1.24 -6.29
N ALA A 64 9.46 0.53 -6.19
CA ALA A 64 8.22 0.90 -6.86
C ALA A 64 7.65 2.22 -6.31
N GLY A 65 7.73 2.42 -4.99
CA GLY A 65 7.30 3.67 -4.36
C GLY A 65 8.11 4.86 -4.83
N HIS A 66 9.43 4.73 -4.91
CA HIS A 66 10.26 5.80 -5.47
C HIS A 66 9.93 6.06 -6.93
N ALA A 67 9.81 5.01 -7.76
CA ALA A 67 9.50 5.13 -9.17
C ALA A 67 8.17 5.85 -9.43
N MET A 68 7.10 5.45 -8.74
CA MET A 68 5.79 6.08 -8.90
C MET A 68 5.81 7.57 -8.50
N HIS A 69 6.61 7.93 -7.48
CA HIS A 69 6.79 9.32 -7.06
C HIS A 69 7.63 10.14 -8.04
N GLU A 70 8.74 9.60 -8.52
CA GLU A 70 9.68 10.31 -9.40
C GLU A 70 9.11 10.52 -10.81
N LEU A 71 8.37 9.52 -11.31
CA LEU A 71 7.70 9.56 -12.61
C LEU A 71 6.35 10.30 -12.56
N ASP A 72 5.83 10.57 -11.35
CA ASP A 72 4.46 11.03 -11.08
C ASP A 72 3.43 10.18 -11.83
N ASP A 73 3.58 8.86 -11.69
CA ASP A 73 2.73 7.87 -12.33
C ASP A 73 2.62 6.58 -11.51
N GLU A 74 1.50 6.43 -10.79
CA GLU A 74 1.16 5.20 -10.07
C GLU A 74 0.92 4.01 -11.00
N ALA A 75 0.68 4.26 -12.29
CA ALA A 75 0.53 3.23 -13.29
C ALA A 75 1.86 2.85 -13.96
N LEU A 76 2.99 3.43 -13.56
CA LEU A 76 4.32 3.06 -14.06
C LEU A 76 4.37 2.80 -15.59
N GLY A 77 3.73 3.69 -16.37
CA GLY A 77 3.78 3.68 -17.82
C GLY A 77 2.92 2.66 -18.55
N TRP A 78 2.14 1.79 -17.87
CA TRP A 78 1.30 0.80 -18.57
C TRP A 78 -0.03 1.35 -19.09
N PHE A 79 -0.41 2.58 -18.74
CA PHE A 79 -1.55 3.27 -19.33
C PHE A 79 -1.11 4.32 -20.36
N SER A 80 -2.01 4.65 -21.28
CA SER A 80 -1.89 5.74 -22.28
C SER A 80 -1.67 7.11 -21.66
N ARG A 81 -1.97 7.25 -20.36
CA ARG A 81 -1.82 8.47 -19.58
C ARG A 81 -1.21 8.15 -18.21
N ARG A 82 -0.57 9.16 -17.64
CA ARG A 82 -0.15 9.12 -16.23
C ARG A 82 -1.33 9.12 -15.30
N LEU A 83 -1.21 8.34 -14.22
CA LEU A 83 -2.05 8.43 -13.04
C LEU A 83 -1.22 9.07 -11.92
N PRO A 84 -1.41 10.37 -11.61
CA PRO A 84 -0.60 11.05 -10.60
C PRO A 84 -0.63 10.36 -9.24
N TRP A 85 0.42 10.55 -8.45
CA TRP A 85 0.50 9.96 -7.11
C TRP A 85 -0.72 10.34 -6.23
N GLY A 86 -1.30 9.34 -5.57
CA GLY A 86 -2.53 9.42 -4.79
C GLY A 86 -3.81 9.02 -5.54
N THR A 87 -3.73 8.68 -6.83
CA THR A 87 -4.89 8.32 -7.66
C THR A 87 -5.63 7.08 -7.14
N TYR A 88 -4.94 5.98 -6.85
CA TYR A 88 -5.55 4.80 -6.22
C TYR A 88 -5.96 5.07 -4.77
N GLY A 89 -5.28 6.01 -4.09
CA GLY A 89 -5.71 6.50 -2.78
C GLY A 89 -7.08 7.18 -2.83
N MET A 90 -7.38 7.93 -3.90
CA MET A 90 -8.70 8.51 -4.15
C MET A 90 -9.74 7.42 -4.44
N LEU A 91 -9.38 6.40 -5.22
CA LEU A 91 -10.24 5.25 -5.52
C LEU A 91 -10.66 4.51 -4.24
N CYS A 92 -9.70 4.28 -3.32
CA CYS A 92 -9.97 3.71 -2.00
C CYS A 92 -10.93 4.60 -1.19
N ARG A 93 -10.70 5.91 -1.16
CA ARG A 93 -11.56 6.88 -0.43
C ARG A 93 -12.99 6.92 -0.97
N ALA A 94 -13.17 6.81 -2.28
CA ALA A 94 -14.50 6.75 -2.89
C ALA A 94 -15.25 5.45 -2.55
N SER A 95 -14.53 4.39 -2.18
CA SER A 95 -15.08 3.05 -1.95
C SER A 95 -15.29 2.74 -0.47
N ILE A 96 -14.50 3.33 0.45
CA ILE A 96 -14.46 2.97 1.87
C ILE A 96 -15.75 3.23 2.66
N THR A 97 -16.62 4.12 2.16
CA THR A 97 -17.90 4.44 2.79
C THR A 97 -19.05 3.54 2.32
N ALA A 98 -18.76 2.50 1.54
CA ALA A 98 -19.75 1.52 1.13
C ALA A 98 -20.19 0.66 2.32
N PRO A 99 -21.46 0.21 2.37
CA PRO A 99 -21.96 -0.62 3.46
C PRO A 99 -21.39 -2.04 3.45
N ASN A 100 -21.01 -2.57 2.28
CA ASN A 100 -20.48 -3.92 2.10
C ASN A 100 -19.50 -3.98 0.92
N LEU A 101 -18.81 -5.11 0.79
CA LEU A 101 -17.77 -5.31 -0.21
C LEU A 101 -18.33 -5.24 -1.64
N GLU A 102 -19.55 -5.73 -1.88
CA GLU A 102 -20.18 -5.63 -3.20
C GLU A 102 -20.27 -4.19 -3.69
N VAL A 103 -20.81 -3.30 -2.85
CA VAL A 103 -20.97 -1.89 -3.20
C VAL A 103 -19.60 -1.22 -3.32
N ALA A 104 -18.63 -1.59 -2.49
CA ALA A 104 -17.26 -1.09 -2.58
C ALA A 104 -16.60 -1.47 -3.92
N LEU A 105 -16.73 -2.73 -4.35
CA LEU A 105 -16.17 -3.21 -5.61
C LEU A 105 -16.89 -2.62 -6.83
N LYS A 106 -18.21 -2.49 -6.80
CA LYS A 106 -18.96 -1.77 -7.84
C LYS A 106 -18.50 -0.31 -7.98
N ARG A 107 -18.24 0.37 -6.86
CA ARG A 107 -17.65 1.72 -6.85
C ARG A 107 -16.23 1.71 -7.39
N TRP A 108 -15.40 0.74 -6.99
CA TRP A 108 -14.04 0.58 -7.50
C TRP A 108 -14.03 0.45 -9.03
N CYS A 109 -14.79 -0.49 -9.59
CA CYS A 109 -14.91 -0.68 -11.04
C CYS A 109 -15.34 0.60 -11.75
N ARG A 110 -16.41 1.24 -11.26
CA ARG A 110 -16.96 2.47 -11.86
C ARG A 110 -15.96 3.62 -11.83
N HIS A 111 -15.30 3.85 -10.70
CA HIS A 111 -14.41 4.99 -10.54
C HIS A 111 -13.06 4.75 -11.21
N HIS A 112 -12.56 3.51 -11.28
CA HIS A 112 -11.35 3.18 -12.02
C HIS A 112 -11.50 3.49 -13.51
N ARG A 113 -12.68 3.21 -14.09
CA ARG A 113 -13.04 3.60 -15.46
C ARG A 113 -13.01 5.11 -15.72
N LEU A 114 -13.06 5.96 -14.69
CA LEU A 114 -12.87 7.41 -14.83
C LEU A 114 -11.39 7.81 -14.87
N LEU A 115 -10.50 6.94 -14.41
CA LEU A 115 -9.06 7.17 -14.37
C LEU A 115 -8.41 6.81 -15.71
N THR A 116 -8.85 5.70 -16.31
CA THR A 116 -8.31 5.16 -17.57
C THR A 116 -9.37 4.38 -18.34
N GLU A 117 -9.21 4.32 -19.66
CA GLU A 117 -10.00 3.48 -20.58
C GLU A 117 -9.20 2.27 -21.08
N ASP A 118 -7.91 2.16 -20.76
CA ASP A 118 -6.99 1.15 -21.31
C ASP A 118 -7.22 -0.25 -20.73
N VAL A 119 -7.59 -0.33 -19.46
CA VAL A 119 -7.92 -1.58 -18.77
C VAL A 119 -9.12 -1.31 -17.87
N LEU A 120 -10.18 -2.11 -18.03
CA LEU A 120 -11.43 -1.95 -17.30
C LEU A 120 -11.61 -3.07 -16.29
N PHE A 121 -11.91 -2.73 -15.03
CA PHE A 121 -12.38 -3.68 -14.04
C PHE A 121 -13.86 -4.00 -14.24
N GLU A 122 -14.21 -5.28 -14.21
CA GLU A 122 -15.58 -5.76 -14.26
C GLU A 122 -15.84 -6.72 -13.09
N LEU A 123 -16.98 -6.56 -12.42
CA LEU A 123 -17.47 -7.47 -11.38
C LEU A 123 -18.66 -8.24 -11.95
N SER A 124 -18.54 -9.55 -12.05
CA SER A 124 -19.65 -10.44 -12.42
C SER A 124 -20.02 -11.36 -11.25
N LEU A 125 -21.31 -11.67 -11.16
CA LEU A 125 -21.89 -12.52 -10.12
C LEU A 125 -22.40 -13.79 -10.77
N GLY A 126 -21.88 -14.94 -10.34
CA GLY A 126 -22.49 -16.24 -10.59
C GLY A 126 -23.44 -16.62 -9.46
N ASP A 127 -23.83 -17.90 -9.44
CA ASP A 127 -24.69 -18.46 -8.40
C ASP A 127 -23.94 -18.49 -7.06
N GLU A 128 -22.80 -19.19 -7.03
CA GLU A 128 -21.96 -19.39 -5.83
C GLU A 128 -20.67 -18.56 -5.79
N THR A 129 -20.28 -17.98 -6.93
CA THR A 129 -19.00 -17.28 -7.07
C THR A 129 -19.19 -15.84 -7.53
N ALA A 130 -18.19 -15.02 -7.22
CA ALA A 130 -18.01 -13.71 -7.77
C ALA A 130 -16.66 -13.65 -8.50
N THR A 131 -16.60 -12.90 -9.59
CA THR A 131 -15.42 -12.77 -10.42
C THR A 131 -15.08 -11.30 -10.63
N ILE A 132 -13.83 -10.94 -10.37
CA ILE A 132 -13.26 -9.67 -10.83
C ILE A 132 -12.41 -9.97 -12.05
N SER A 133 -12.74 -9.37 -13.19
CA SER A 133 -12.00 -9.48 -14.45
C SER A 133 -11.43 -8.14 -14.89
N LEU A 134 -10.31 -8.22 -15.61
CA LEU A 134 -9.69 -7.09 -16.31
C LEU A 134 -9.93 -7.27 -17.80
N ARG A 135 -10.56 -6.27 -18.42
CA ARG A 135 -10.70 -6.19 -19.88
C ARG A 135 -9.70 -5.19 -20.43
N GLU A 136 -8.73 -5.69 -21.20
CA GLU A 136 -7.75 -4.90 -21.92
C GLU A 136 -8.42 -4.24 -23.14
N GLN A 137 -8.22 -2.94 -23.32
CA GLN A 137 -8.73 -2.16 -24.46
C GLN A 137 -7.61 -1.67 -25.39
N ARG A 138 -6.37 -2.07 -25.08
CA ARG A 138 -5.17 -1.78 -25.86
C ARG A 138 -4.13 -2.86 -25.65
N ASP A 139 -3.13 -2.84 -26.50
CA ASP A 139 -1.90 -3.59 -26.27
C ASP A 139 -1.08 -2.94 -25.14
N LEU A 140 -0.79 -3.72 -24.11
CA LEU A 140 0.04 -3.37 -22.95
C LEU A 140 1.52 -3.75 -23.17
N GLY A 141 1.83 -4.49 -24.24
CA GLY A 141 3.17 -4.85 -24.64
C GLY A 141 3.97 -5.53 -23.50
N PRO A 142 5.25 -5.15 -23.31
CA PRO A 142 6.10 -5.76 -22.27
C PRO A 142 5.60 -5.56 -20.84
N LEU A 143 4.73 -4.57 -20.60
CA LEU A 143 4.18 -4.29 -19.26
C LEU A 143 2.92 -5.11 -18.96
N ARG A 144 2.43 -5.93 -19.90
CA ARG A 144 1.15 -6.65 -19.77
C ARG A 144 1.05 -7.49 -18.51
N GLU A 145 2.02 -8.37 -18.26
CA GLU A 145 2.05 -9.19 -17.03
C GLU A 145 2.04 -8.29 -15.79
N PHE A 146 2.96 -7.32 -15.74
CA PHE A 146 3.16 -6.47 -14.58
C PHE A 146 1.90 -5.64 -14.26
N CYS A 147 1.26 -5.09 -15.29
CA CYS A 147 -0.01 -4.37 -15.20
C CYS A 147 -1.12 -5.25 -14.63
N LEU A 148 -1.41 -6.39 -15.27
CA LEU A 148 -2.54 -7.24 -14.91
C LEU A 148 -2.39 -7.82 -13.49
N VAL A 149 -1.20 -8.30 -13.14
CA VAL A 149 -0.90 -8.80 -11.79
C VAL A 149 -1.04 -7.70 -10.75
N THR A 150 -0.52 -6.50 -11.03
CA THR A 150 -0.57 -5.36 -10.09
C THR A 150 -2.00 -4.91 -9.86
N LEU A 151 -2.81 -4.78 -10.92
CA LEU A 151 -4.21 -4.35 -10.84
C LEU A 151 -5.08 -5.34 -10.05
N LEU A 152 -4.97 -6.64 -10.33
CA LEU A 152 -5.69 -7.68 -9.57
C LEU A 152 -5.26 -7.68 -8.10
N ARG A 153 -3.98 -7.42 -7.84
CA ARG A 153 -3.46 -7.35 -6.47
C ARG A 153 -3.91 -6.12 -5.71
N TYR A 154 -4.08 -4.98 -6.39
CA TYR A 154 -4.62 -3.76 -5.79
C TYR A 154 -6.05 -3.98 -5.30
N VAL A 155 -6.92 -4.50 -6.17
CA VAL A 155 -8.33 -4.75 -5.81
C VAL A 155 -8.45 -5.84 -4.74
N LEU A 156 -7.67 -6.92 -4.83
CA LEU A 156 -7.68 -7.99 -3.83
C LEU A 156 -7.16 -7.52 -2.47
N GLY A 157 -6.04 -6.79 -2.46
CA GLY A 157 -5.43 -6.25 -1.25
C GLY A 157 -6.36 -5.25 -0.54
N PHE A 158 -6.97 -4.34 -1.31
CA PHE A 158 -8.00 -3.43 -0.79
C PHE A 158 -9.19 -4.19 -0.23
N SER A 159 -9.73 -5.16 -0.98
CA SER A 159 -10.90 -5.95 -0.58
C SER A 159 -10.66 -6.66 0.75
N CYS A 160 -9.57 -7.43 0.85
CA CYS A 160 -9.24 -8.15 2.07
C CYS A 160 -9.04 -7.21 3.27
N TRP A 161 -8.36 -6.07 3.04
CA TRP A 161 -8.14 -5.08 4.08
C TRP A 161 -9.44 -4.42 4.56
N ALA A 162 -10.32 -4.06 3.62
CA ALA A 162 -11.56 -3.34 3.88
C ALA A 162 -12.56 -4.15 4.71
N VAL A 163 -12.61 -5.48 4.53
CA VAL A 163 -13.49 -6.39 5.30
C VAL A 163 -12.80 -7.10 6.47
N ASP A 164 -11.53 -6.78 6.75
CA ASP A 164 -10.69 -7.48 7.76
C ASP A 164 -10.66 -9.01 7.59
N SER A 165 -10.69 -9.50 6.35
CA SER A 165 -10.80 -10.93 6.04
C SER A 165 -9.90 -11.31 4.89
N ALA A 166 -9.27 -12.49 4.97
CA ALA A 166 -8.55 -13.05 3.83
C ALA A 166 -9.59 -13.65 2.86
N ILE A 167 -9.70 -13.08 1.67
CA ILE A 167 -10.55 -13.60 0.60
C ILE A 167 -9.82 -14.77 -0.05
N ALA A 168 -10.31 -15.98 0.19
CA ALA A 168 -9.77 -17.17 -0.46
C ALA A 168 -10.22 -17.20 -1.93
N LEU A 169 -9.26 -17.11 -2.84
CA LEU A 169 -9.52 -17.27 -4.26
C LEU A 169 -9.73 -18.75 -4.59
N ARG A 170 -10.78 -19.04 -5.36
CA ARG A 170 -11.04 -20.35 -5.96
C ARG A 170 -10.15 -20.57 -7.18
N ALA A 171 -9.93 -19.53 -7.98
CA ALA A 171 -9.07 -19.55 -9.17
C ALA A 171 -8.51 -18.16 -9.48
N ALA A 172 -7.37 -18.14 -10.19
CA ALA A 172 -6.88 -16.97 -10.89
C ALA A 172 -6.43 -17.36 -12.31
N GLU A 173 -6.77 -16.54 -13.29
CA GLU A 173 -6.54 -16.83 -14.71
C GLU A 173 -5.82 -15.65 -15.35
N PHE A 174 -4.95 -15.93 -16.33
CA PHE A 174 -4.11 -14.94 -16.98
C PHE A 174 -4.03 -15.17 -18.49
N PRO A 175 -4.08 -14.10 -19.31
CA PRO A 175 -4.18 -14.20 -20.77
C PRO A 175 -2.82 -14.19 -21.46
N TYR A 176 -1.85 -14.86 -20.85
CA TYR A 176 -0.49 -15.00 -21.33
C TYR A 176 0.06 -16.35 -20.88
N SER A 177 1.10 -16.82 -21.58
CA SER A 177 1.73 -18.09 -21.29
C SER A 177 2.40 -18.10 -19.92
N GLU A 178 2.51 -19.30 -19.34
CA GLU A 178 3.07 -19.49 -18.01
C GLU A 178 4.48 -18.86 -17.91
N PRO A 179 4.70 -17.89 -17.00
CA PRO A 179 5.99 -17.23 -16.86
C PRO A 179 6.99 -18.14 -16.11
N GLY A 180 8.29 -18.02 -16.41
CA GLY A 180 9.33 -18.82 -15.75
C GLY A 180 9.38 -18.65 -14.22
N HIS A 181 8.85 -17.55 -13.68
CA HIS A 181 8.70 -17.30 -12.25
C HIS A 181 7.32 -17.64 -11.68
N VAL A 182 6.57 -18.56 -12.31
CA VAL A 182 5.23 -19.02 -11.87
C VAL A 182 5.17 -19.44 -10.40
N SER A 183 6.27 -19.92 -9.82
CA SER A 183 6.35 -20.35 -8.42
C SER A 183 5.93 -19.29 -7.39
N VAL A 184 5.94 -17.99 -7.73
CA VAL A 184 5.44 -16.93 -6.85
C VAL A 184 3.91 -16.79 -6.90
N TYR A 185 3.26 -17.13 -8.01
CA TYR A 185 1.84 -16.86 -8.25
C TYR A 185 0.92 -17.49 -7.19
N PRO A 186 1.15 -18.73 -6.71
CA PRO A 186 0.33 -19.31 -5.63
C PRO A 186 0.42 -18.55 -4.31
N THR A 187 1.51 -17.82 -4.08
CA THR A 187 1.66 -16.96 -2.89
C THR A 187 0.88 -15.66 -3.06
N ILE A 188 0.75 -15.16 -4.29
CA ILE A 188 0.05 -13.91 -4.60
C ILE A 188 -1.47 -14.14 -4.68
N PHE A 189 -1.91 -15.24 -5.30
CA PHE A 189 -3.30 -15.52 -5.63
C PHE A 189 -3.79 -16.81 -4.95
N CYS A 190 -3.68 -17.95 -5.64
CA CYS A 190 -4.07 -19.28 -5.16
C CYS A 190 -3.36 -20.38 -5.96
N ARG A 191 -3.54 -21.64 -5.55
CA ARG A 191 -2.94 -22.79 -6.25
C ARG A 191 -3.60 -23.12 -7.59
N HIS A 192 -4.89 -22.83 -7.74
CA HIS A 192 -5.60 -23.04 -9.01
C HIS A 192 -5.32 -21.85 -9.93
N LEU A 193 -4.38 -22.03 -10.84
CA LEU A 193 -3.94 -21.03 -11.81
C LEU A 193 -4.21 -21.57 -13.22
N SER A 194 -4.68 -20.70 -14.10
CA SER A 194 -4.71 -20.97 -15.54
C SER A 194 -3.95 -19.88 -16.28
N PHE A 195 -3.12 -20.29 -17.22
CA PHE A 195 -2.46 -19.44 -18.20
C PHE A 195 -3.09 -19.63 -19.57
N ASP A 196 -2.74 -18.78 -20.53
CA ASP A 196 -3.32 -18.75 -21.87
C ASP A 196 -4.87 -18.68 -21.89
N ALA A 197 -5.46 -18.04 -20.87
CA ALA A 197 -6.90 -17.84 -20.74
C ALA A 197 -7.40 -16.62 -21.55
N ASP A 198 -8.72 -16.46 -21.67
CA ASP A 198 -9.31 -15.34 -22.42
C ASP A 198 -9.04 -13.95 -21.80
N GLY A 199 -8.76 -13.89 -20.50
CA GLY A 199 -8.58 -12.63 -19.78
C GLY A 199 -8.03 -12.82 -18.38
N ALA A 200 -7.53 -11.73 -17.78
CA ALA A 200 -7.05 -11.75 -16.42
C ALA A 200 -8.21 -11.66 -15.43
N ARG A 201 -8.37 -12.64 -14.55
CA ARG A 201 -9.45 -12.64 -13.56
C ARG A 201 -9.10 -13.39 -12.28
N ILE A 202 -9.79 -13.02 -11.20
CA ILE A 202 -9.80 -13.74 -9.92
C ILE A 202 -11.23 -14.13 -9.58
N VAL A 203 -11.39 -15.37 -9.11
CA VAL A 203 -12.69 -15.96 -8.75
C VAL A 203 -12.69 -16.28 -7.26
N PHE A 204 -13.74 -15.91 -6.54
CA PHE A 204 -13.88 -16.17 -5.10
C PHE A 204 -15.33 -16.45 -4.73
N ASP A 205 -15.56 -16.86 -3.49
CA ASP A 205 -16.89 -17.13 -2.97
C ASP A 205 -17.75 -15.86 -2.91
N LYS A 206 -18.97 -15.92 -3.45
CA LYS A 206 -19.87 -14.76 -3.50
C LYS A 206 -20.22 -14.23 -2.11
N HIS A 207 -20.20 -15.06 -1.07
CA HIS A 207 -20.52 -14.64 0.30
C HIS A 207 -19.63 -13.49 0.80
N TYR A 208 -18.37 -13.41 0.36
CA TYR A 208 -17.47 -12.31 0.72
C TYR A 208 -18.03 -10.93 0.35
N LEU A 209 -18.84 -10.84 -0.71
CA LEU A 209 -19.46 -9.58 -1.17
C LEU A 209 -20.45 -9.00 -0.15
N SER A 210 -21.06 -9.86 0.67
CA SER A 210 -22.00 -9.45 1.71
C SER A 210 -21.32 -8.91 2.97
N LEU A 211 -20.00 -9.11 3.12
CA LEU A 211 -19.28 -8.67 4.31
C LEU A 211 -19.28 -7.15 4.44
N PRO A 212 -19.54 -6.61 5.65
CA PRO A 212 -19.50 -5.18 5.89
C PRO A 212 -18.06 -4.67 5.81
N LEU A 213 -17.89 -3.41 5.38
CA LEU A 213 -16.61 -2.73 5.51
C LEU A 213 -16.39 -2.37 6.99
N THR A 214 -15.28 -2.82 7.56
CA THR A 214 -14.97 -2.66 8.98
C THR A 214 -13.91 -1.58 9.23
N ARG A 215 -13.53 -0.83 8.21
CA ARG A 215 -12.45 0.17 8.23
C ARG A 215 -13.01 1.58 8.19
N SER A 216 -12.51 2.42 9.09
CA SER A 216 -12.83 3.84 9.12
C SER A 216 -12.01 4.64 8.08
N PRO A 217 -12.42 5.88 7.75
CA PRO A 217 -11.57 6.79 6.97
C PRO A 217 -10.18 7.02 7.59
N ALA A 218 -10.08 7.03 8.93
CA ALA A 218 -8.78 7.15 9.62
C ALA A 218 -7.90 5.90 9.44
N ASP A 219 -8.50 4.71 9.40
CA ASP A 219 -7.78 3.48 9.06
C ASP A 219 -7.22 3.54 7.64
N LEU A 220 -8.00 4.09 6.71
CA LEU A 220 -7.58 4.27 5.32
C LEU A 220 -6.39 5.22 5.22
N ASP A 221 -6.42 6.37 5.89
CA ASP A 221 -5.27 7.29 5.89
C ASP A 221 -4.01 6.64 6.49
N SER A 222 -4.16 5.77 7.49
CA SER A 222 -3.04 4.98 8.02
C SER A 222 -2.54 3.94 7.02
N MET A 223 -3.46 3.27 6.30
CA MET A 223 -3.14 2.26 5.30
C MET A 223 -2.40 2.89 4.11
N LEU A 224 -2.80 4.10 3.68
CA LEU A 224 -2.23 4.77 2.52
C LEU A 224 -0.78 5.22 2.73
N LYS A 225 -0.33 5.40 3.97
CA LYS A 225 1.08 5.66 4.29
C LYS A 225 2.01 4.49 3.93
N GLY A 226 1.47 3.29 3.79
CA GLY A 226 2.19 2.09 3.35
C GLY A 226 1.38 1.33 2.32
N ALA A 227 0.72 2.04 1.38
CA ALA A 227 -0.24 1.45 0.44
C ALA A 227 0.34 0.27 -0.34
N LEU A 228 1.58 0.42 -0.81
CA LEU A 228 2.29 -0.61 -1.57
C LEU A 228 2.51 -1.90 -0.78
N ARG A 229 2.46 -1.88 0.56
CA ARG A 229 2.55 -3.13 1.34
C ARG A 229 1.40 -4.06 1.04
N LEU A 230 0.19 -3.52 0.87
CA LEU A 230 -0.98 -4.33 0.51
C LEU A 230 -0.91 -4.88 -0.91
N THR A 231 -0.04 -4.31 -1.74
CA THR A 231 0.11 -4.66 -3.15
C THR A 231 1.34 -5.51 -3.40
N VAL A 232 2.29 -5.58 -2.46
CA VAL A 232 3.53 -6.37 -2.59
C VAL A 232 3.47 -7.62 -1.72
N LEU A 233 2.58 -7.65 -0.72
CA LEU A 233 2.48 -8.75 0.23
C LEU A 233 1.06 -9.32 0.27
N PRO A 234 0.90 -10.65 0.35
CA PRO A 234 -0.43 -11.25 0.51
C PRO A 234 -1.07 -10.72 1.78
N TYR A 235 -2.37 -10.44 1.71
CA TYR A 235 -3.11 -10.07 2.89
C TYR A 235 -3.14 -11.24 3.86
N ARG A 236 -2.58 -11.04 5.05
CA ARG A 236 -2.75 -11.95 6.19
C ARG A 236 -3.40 -11.18 7.31
N ARG A 237 -4.52 -11.68 7.82
CA ARG A 237 -5.22 -11.10 8.98
C ARG A 237 -4.26 -10.93 10.17
N ASP A 238 -3.30 -11.83 10.29
CA ASP A 238 -2.26 -11.83 11.33
C ASP A 238 -1.16 -10.80 11.09
N ARG A 239 -0.90 -10.39 9.85
CA ARG A 239 0.07 -9.32 9.56
C ARG A 239 -0.46 -7.95 9.91
N LEU A 240 -1.78 -7.75 9.78
CA LEU A 240 -2.43 -6.59 10.37
C LEU A 240 -2.48 -6.64 11.89
N LEU A 241 -2.30 -7.80 12.54
CA LEU A 241 -2.22 -7.85 14.00
C LEU A 241 -1.04 -7.01 14.48
N VAL A 242 0.13 -7.13 13.84
CA VAL A 242 1.32 -6.34 14.20
C VAL A 242 1.02 -4.83 14.10
N GLU A 243 0.42 -4.39 12.99
CA GLU A 243 0.06 -2.98 12.80
C GLU A 243 -1.07 -2.50 13.73
N ARG A 244 -2.04 -3.36 14.01
CA ARG A 244 -3.13 -3.09 14.97
C ARG A 244 -2.57 -2.97 16.38
N VAL A 245 -1.67 -3.86 16.79
CA VAL A 245 -0.93 -3.79 18.06
C VAL A 245 -0.12 -2.49 18.11
N ARG A 246 0.64 -2.14 17.06
CA ARG A 246 1.36 -0.85 16.98
C ARG A 246 0.41 0.34 17.12
N ARG A 247 -0.77 0.28 16.50
CA ARG A 247 -1.78 1.35 16.59
C ARG A 247 -2.32 1.50 18.00
N VAL A 248 -2.71 0.41 18.64
CA VAL A 248 -3.15 0.38 20.05
C VAL A 248 -2.07 1.01 20.94
N LEU A 249 -0.81 0.57 20.79
CA LEU A 249 0.33 1.09 21.54
C LEU A 249 0.58 2.59 21.29
N ARG A 250 0.48 3.06 20.03
CA ARG A 250 0.63 4.49 19.69
C ARG A 250 -0.49 5.34 20.28
N ASN A 251 -1.72 4.84 20.27
CA ASN A 251 -2.89 5.55 20.79
C ASN A 251 -2.88 5.65 22.32
N ALA A 252 -2.16 4.75 23.00
CA ALA A 252 -2.02 4.76 24.45
C ALA A 252 -1.31 6.03 25.00
N ARG A 253 -0.49 6.71 24.18
CA ARG A 253 0.16 8.01 24.48
C ARG A 253 0.67 8.16 25.93
N GLY A 254 1.51 7.24 26.37
CA GLY A 254 2.12 7.25 27.71
C GLY A 254 1.44 6.34 28.73
N ARG A 255 0.23 5.82 28.44
CA ARG A 255 -0.36 4.74 29.23
C ARG A 255 0.43 3.44 29.03
N SER A 256 0.82 2.79 30.12
CA SER A 256 1.44 1.47 30.07
C SER A 256 0.35 0.43 29.86
N LEU A 257 0.25 -0.12 28.65
CA LEU A 257 -0.66 -1.23 28.36
C LEU A 257 0.02 -2.57 28.61
N GLY A 258 -0.62 -3.44 29.38
CA GLY A 258 -0.25 -4.85 29.56
C GLY A 258 -0.50 -5.69 28.31
N ALA A 259 -0.27 -7.01 28.38
CA ALA A 259 -0.61 -7.90 27.27
C ALA A 259 -2.13 -8.10 27.18
N GLU A 260 -2.79 -8.14 28.33
CA GLU A 260 -4.22 -8.27 28.53
C GLU A 260 -4.98 -7.08 27.95
N ASP A 261 -4.51 -5.86 28.22
CA ASP A 261 -5.13 -4.62 27.70
C ASP A 261 -5.10 -4.60 26.17
N VAL A 262 -3.94 -4.90 25.58
CA VAL A 262 -3.77 -4.91 24.12
C VAL A 262 -4.60 -6.02 23.48
N ALA A 263 -4.62 -7.20 24.09
CA ALA A 263 -5.42 -8.32 23.60
C ALA A 263 -6.93 -8.01 23.65
N SER A 264 -7.38 -7.37 24.73
CA SER A 264 -8.77 -6.93 24.92
C SER A 264 -9.19 -5.89 23.88
N GLU A 265 -8.39 -4.85 23.64
CA GLU A 265 -8.67 -3.85 22.58
C GLU A 265 -8.73 -4.46 21.17
N LEU A 266 -8.08 -5.60 20.97
CA LEU A 266 -8.04 -6.30 19.69
C LEU A 266 -9.08 -7.42 19.57
N ALA A 267 -9.90 -7.64 20.61
CA ALA A 267 -10.85 -8.76 20.73
C ALA A 267 -10.17 -10.14 20.56
N LEU A 268 -9.02 -10.33 21.19
CA LEU A 268 -8.23 -11.57 21.16
C LEU A 268 -7.88 -12.04 22.58
N SER A 269 -7.55 -13.33 22.73
CA SER A 269 -6.84 -13.80 23.91
C SER A 269 -5.35 -13.48 23.82
N THR A 270 -4.69 -13.30 24.97
CA THR A 270 -3.24 -13.07 25.06
C THR A 270 -2.45 -14.19 24.38
N ARG A 271 -2.88 -15.45 24.56
CA ARG A 271 -2.29 -16.64 23.92
C ARG A 271 -2.33 -16.54 22.39
N THR A 272 -3.50 -16.22 21.83
CA THR A 272 -3.67 -16.09 20.38
C THR A 272 -2.84 -14.93 19.82
N MET A 273 -2.82 -13.79 20.50
CA MET A 273 -1.98 -12.65 20.12
C MET A 273 -0.50 -13.03 20.11
N HIS A 274 0.03 -13.61 21.18
CA HIS A 274 1.44 -13.99 21.26
C HIS A 274 1.85 -15.02 20.22
N ARG A 275 1.00 -16.03 19.98
CA ARG A 275 1.27 -17.04 18.94
C ARG A 275 1.41 -16.38 17.56
N ARG A 276 0.45 -15.53 17.19
CA ARG A 276 0.43 -14.83 15.89
C ARG A 276 1.57 -13.83 15.73
N LEU A 277 1.96 -13.13 16.80
CA LEU A 277 3.14 -12.25 16.76
C LEU A 277 4.43 -13.04 16.51
N ARG A 278 4.58 -14.24 17.10
CA ARG A 278 5.73 -15.12 16.85
C ARG A 278 5.77 -15.64 15.42
N GLU A 279 4.61 -15.97 14.83
CA GLU A 279 4.49 -16.37 13.42
C GLU A 279 4.99 -15.26 12.47
N GLU A 280 4.86 -13.99 12.88
CA GLU A 280 5.39 -12.82 12.17
C GLU A 280 6.81 -12.42 12.64
N ALA A 281 7.51 -13.32 13.34
CA ALA A 281 8.86 -13.14 13.88
C ALA A 281 9.02 -11.86 14.74
N THR A 282 8.01 -11.52 15.53
CA THR A 282 8.03 -10.38 16.46
C THR A 282 7.39 -10.72 17.81
N SER A 283 7.43 -9.78 18.76
CA SER A 283 6.80 -9.94 20.06
C SER A 283 6.18 -8.62 20.53
N LEU A 284 5.24 -8.70 21.49
CA LEU A 284 4.65 -7.50 22.09
C LEU A 284 5.71 -6.59 22.74
N ARG A 285 6.80 -7.19 23.27
CA ARG A 285 7.92 -6.44 23.83
C ARG A 285 8.63 -5.63 22.77
N ASP A 286 8.95 -6.25 21.64
CA ASP A 286 9.67 -5.60 20.54
C ASP A 286 8.82 -4.48 19.92
N LEU A 287 7.50 -4.72 19.76
CA LEU A 287 6.56 -3.71 19.27
C LEU A 287 6.36 -2.55 20.24
N LYS A 288 6.40 -2.80 21.55
CA LYS A 288 6.40 -1.73 22.57
C LYS A 288 7.63 -0.87 22.40
N GLU A 289 8.81 -1.47 22.35
CA GLU A 289 10.07 -0.74 22.25
C GLU A 289 10.16 0.10 20.96
N GLU A 290 9.80 -0.49 19.83
CA GLU A 290 9.71 0.21 18.53
C GLU A 290 8.74 1.40 18.61
N THR A 291 7.57 1.22 19.23
CA THR A 291 6.57 2.29 19.38
C THR A 291 7.09 3.43 20.26
N LYS A 292 7.80 3.13 21.36
CA LYS A 292 8.39 4.16 22.22
C LYS A 292 9.42 4.99 21.46
N PHE A 293 10.26 4.34 20.67
CA PHE A 293 11.25 5.03 19.85
C PHE A 293 10.60 5.95 18.82
N GLU A 294 9.61 5.45 18.08
CA GLU A 294 8.90 6.23 17.06
C GLU A 294 8.18 7.46 17.65
N LEU A 295 7.52 7.30 18.81
CA LEU A 295 6.90 8.43 19.51
C LEU A 295 7.94 9.45 19.97
N ALA A 296 9.04 9.01 20.56
CA ALA A 296 10.12 9.89 21.01
C ALA A 296 10.73 10.68 19.84
N LYS A 297 11.02 10.00 18.73
CA LYS A 297 11.54 10.59 17.49
C LYS A 297 10.57 11.63 16.93
N GLN A 298 9.28 11.33 16.87
CA GLN A 298 8.25 12.25 16.37
C GLN A 298 8.14 13.51 17.24
N GLU A 299 8.16 13.40 18.56
CA GLU A 299 8.11 14.56 19.45
C GLU A 299 9.39 15.41 19.38
N LEU A 300 10.57 14.77 19.34
CA LEU A 300 11.85 15.49 19.17
C LEU A 300 11.90 16.25 17.85
N MET A 301 11.37 15.67 16.76
CA MET A 301 11.28 16.33 15.46
C MET A 301 10.36 17.55 15.43
N ARG A 302 9.44 17.69 16.38
CA ARG A 302 8.58 18.88 16.50
C ARG A 302 9.28 20.01 17.24
N GLY A 303 10.33 19.73 18.03
CA GLY A 303 11.19 20.72 18.68
C GLY A 303 10.53 21.60 19.76
N ARG A 304 9.28 21.30 20.15
CA ARG A 304 8.50 22.13 21.09
C ARG A 304 8.19 21.45 22.42
N THR A 305 8.54 20.17 22.55
CA THR A 305 8.19 19.34 23.72
C THR A 305 9.42 19.16 24.61
N PRO A 306 9.38 19.53 25.91
CA PRO A 306 10.49 19.30 26.83
C PRO A 306 10.85 17.81 26.95
N ILE A 307 12.13 17.46 27.08
CA ILE A 307 12.62 16.07 27.13
C ILE A 307 11.90 15.22 28.18
N LYS A 308 11.66 15.77 29.37
CA LYS A 308 10.86 15.11 30.42
C LYS A 308 9.46 14.73 29.94
N ARG A 309 8.79 15.61 29.20
CA ARG A 309 7.45 15.36 28.66
C ARG A 309 7.49 14.36 27.51
N ILE A 310 8.55 14.36 26.70
CA ILE A 310 8.77 13.33 25.67
C ILE A 310 8.92 11.95 26.31
N ALA A 311 9.66 11.85 27.42
CA ALA A 311 9.82 10.60 28.16
C ALA A 311 8.45 10.05 28.63
N GLU A 312 7.59 10.91 29.17
CA GLU A 312 6.23 10.54 29.58
C GLU A 312 5.36 10.08 28.40
N ILE A 313 5.35 10.82 27.29
CA ILE A 313 4.58 10.48 26.07
C ILE A 313 5.04 9.14 25.48
N ALA A 314 6.36 8.89 25.49
CA ALA A 314 6.96 7.64 25.06
C ALA A 314 6.80 6.51 26.10
N GLY A 315 6.14 6.73 27.24
CA GLY A 315 5.82 5.69 28.22
C GLY A 315 6.98 5.28 29.13
N PHE A 316 7.93 6.20 29.40
CA PHE A 316 8.98 6.02 30.41
C PHE A 316 8.57 6.64 31.75
N ARG A 317 8.97 6.00 32.85
CA ARG A 317 8.70 6.50 34.22
C ARG A 317 9.54 7.71 34.60
N ASN A 318 10.72 7.88 33.99
CA ASN A 318 11.61 9.00 34.26
C ASN A 318 12.54 9.28 33.08
N GLU A 319 13.08 10.49 33.07
CA GLU A 319 13.97 11.01 32.03
C GLU A 319 15.31 10.25 31.93
N LYS A 320 15.85 9.78 33.06
CA LYS A 320 17.09 9.00 33.08
C LYS A 320 16.95 7.68 32.30
N SER A 321 15.84 6.97 32.49
CA SER A 321 15.55 5.71 31.80
C SER A 321 15.29 5.94 30.31
N PHE A 322 14.57 7.01 29.97
CA PHE A 322 14.37 7.44 28.59
C PHE A 322 15.70 7.75 27.90
N SER A 323 16.55 8.58 28.52
CA SER A 323 17.82 9.01 27.93
C SER A 323 18.77 7.84 27.69
N ARG A 324 18.78 6.84 28.58
CA ARG A 324 19.54 5.60 28.40
C ARG A 324 19.01 4.78 27.23
N ALA A 325 17.69 4.56 27.16
CA ALA A 325 17.08 3.80 26.06
C ALA A 325 17.29 4.50 24.71
N PHE A 326 17.07 5.82 24.67
CA PHE A 326 17.25 6.62 23.46
C PHE A 326 18.68 6.62 22.94
N ARG A 327 19.66 6.69 23.84
CA ARG A 327 21.07 6.52 23.48
C ARG A 327 21.36 5.10 22.99
N GLY A 328 20.74 4.08 23.59
CA GLY A 328 20.83 2.71 23.09
C GLY A 328 20.29 2.55 21.67
N TRP A 329 19.20 3.24 21.33
CA TRP A 329 18.60 3.17 19.99
C TRP A 329 19.32 4.00 18.93
N THR A 330 19.93 5.13 19.31
CA THR A 330 20.42 6.15 18.34
C THR A 330 21.90 6.44 18.42
N GLY A 331 22.59 5.95 19.45
CA GLY A 331 23.97 6.32 19.78
C GLY A 331 24.12 7.70 20.44
N ALA A 332 23.09 8.56 20.44
CA ALA A 332 23.14 9.93 20.94
C ALA A 332 22.15 10.20 22.09
N SER A 333 22.38 11.24 22.89
CA SER A 333 21.38 11.67 23.88
C SER A 333 20.19 12.35 23.18
N PRO A 334 18.99 12.34 23.78
CA PRO A 334 17.83 13.05 23.24
C PRO A 334 18.09 14.54 23.00
N ALA A 335 18.84 15.20 23.89
CA ALA A 335 19.20 16.62 23.77
C ALA A 335 20.13 16.87 22.58
N SER A 336 21.20 16.10 22.44
CA SER A 336 22.13 16.20 21.31
C SER A 336 21.43 15.90 19.97
N PHE A 337 20.49 14.96 19.97
CA PHE A 337 19.67 14.65 18.81
C PHE A 337 18.74 15.82 18.43
N ALA A 338 18.12 16.48 19.42
CA ALA A 338 17.28 17.66 19.19
C ALA A 338 18.09 18.86 18.67
N GLU A 339 19.27 19.11 19.22
CA GLU A 339 20.20 20.14 18.75
C GLU A 339 20.65 19.87 17.31
N GLY A 340 21.01 18.62 16.98
CA GLY A 340 21.36 18.25 15.60
C GLY A 340 20.23 18.43 14.59
N ILE A 341 18.96 18.36 15.03
CA ILE A 341 17.80 18.70 14.20
C ILE A 341 17.66 20.22 14.01
N ALA A 342 17.90 21.01 15.07
CA ALA A 342 17.87 22.46 15.01
C ALA A 342 18.99 23.04 14.12
N ASP A 343 20.13 22.37 14.09
CA ASP A 343 21.35 22.71 13.33
C ASP A 343 21.30 22.26 11.84
N GLY A 344 20.10 21.96 11.30
CA GLY A 344 19.90 21.65 9.88
C GLY A 344 20.35 20.26 9.40
N ARG A 345 20.90 19.40 10.27
CA ARG A 345 21.40 18.04 9.91
C ARG A 345 20.29 16.96 9.85
N ARG A 346 19.06 17.37 9.56
CA ARG A 346 17.85 16.54 9.64
C ARG A 346 17.90 15.28 8.77
N SER A 347 18.38 15.40 7.53
CA SER A 347 18.40 14.28 6.56
C SER A 347 19.41 13.18 6.96
N ALA A 348 20.60 13.57 7.42
CA ALA A 348 21.66 12.64 7.84
C ALA A 348 21.29 11.87 9.13
N LEU A 349 20.70 12.55 10.11
CA LEU A 349 20.24 11.94 11.37
C LEU A 349 19.07 10.95 11.14
N LEU A 350 18.17 11.26 10.19
CA LEU A 350 17.06 10.38 9.83
C LEU A 350 17.55 9.10 9.12
N SER A 351 18.56 9.23 8.26
CA SER A 351 19.20 8.09 7.59
C SER A 351 19.94 7.17 8.57
N ALA A 352 20.67 7.75 9.54
CA ALA A 352 21.34 7.00 10.60
C ALA A 352 20.35 6.22 11.50
N CYS A 353 19.21 6.82 11.85
CA CYS A 353 18.17 6.15 12.64
C CYS A 353 17.50 4.99 11.90
N HIS A 354 17.38 5.04 10.57
CA HIS A 354 16.74 3.98 9.78
C HIS A 354 17.62 2.73 9.67
N LYS A 355 18.95 2.89 9.72
CA LYS A 355 19.90 1.78 9.73
C LYS A 355 19.84 0.98 11.04
N LEU A 356 19.58 1.65 12.16
CA LEU A 356 19.49 1.06 13.52
C LEU A 356 18.15 0.32 13.79
N THR A 357 17.17 0.44 12.90
CA THR A 357 15.87 -0.28 12.99
C THR A 357 15.84 -1.66 12.31
N ALA A 358 16.93 -2.06 11.63
CA ALA A 358 17.23 -3.48 11.39
C ALA A 358 17.78 -4.11 12.71
N PRO A 359 17.89 -5.43 12.89
CA PRO A 359 17.74 -6.14 14.17
C PRO A 359 18.81 -5.92 15.29
N GLU A 360 19.51 -4.78 15.31
CA GLU A 360 20.52 -4.41 16.31
C GLU A 360 19.97 -3.91 17.66
N ILE A 361 18.65 -3.70 17.80
CA ILE A 361 18.05 -3.23 19.06
C ILE A 361 18.20 -4.27 20.21
N ALA A 362 18.69 -5.49 19.94
CA ALA A 362 18.82 -6.56 20.94
C ALA A 362 20.19 -6.67 21.65
N LEU A 363 21.22 -5.90 21.30
CA LEU A 363 22.56 -6.07 21.89
C LEU A 363 22.98 -4.89 22.76
N GLY A 364 22.56 -4.94 24.03
CA GLY A 364 23.13 -4.12 25.08
C GLY A 364 24.51 -4.63 25.50
N GLY A 365 25.54 -3.83 25.22
CA GLY A 365 26.77 -3.72 26.01
C GLY A 365 27.81 -4.83 25.85
N ARG A 366 28.85 -4.54 25.05
CA ARG A 366 30.25 -4.92 25.33
C ARG A 366 31.20 -4.10 24.43
N ASN A 367 32.24 -3.54 25.05
CA ASN A 367 33.34 -2.80 24.43
C ASN A 367 34.02 -3.61 23.32
N VAL A 368 34.29 -2.96 22.19
CA VAL A 368 35.31 -3.36 21.21
C VAL A 368 36.12 -2.08 20.88
N PRO A 369 37.47 -2.13 20.82
CA PRO A 369 38.30 -0.93 20.68
C PRO A 369 38.39 -0.44 19.22
N ASP A 370 38.63 0.88 19.08
CA ASP A 370 38.78 1.62 17.83
C ASP A 370 39.87 1.06 16.89
N PRO A 371 39.70 1.27 15.57
CA PRO A 371 40.84 1.57 14.72
C PRO A 371 40.69 2.91 13.98
N VAL A 372 41.62 3.80 14.32
CA VAL A 372 42.46 4.65 13.45
C VAL A 372 41.80 5.36 12.24
N SER A 373 41.92 6.69 12.32
CA SER A 373 41.71 7.70 11.29
C SER A 373 42.35 7.44 9.93
N MET A 374 41.60 7.68 8.85
CA MET A 374 42.14 8.34 7.65
C MET A 374 41.14 9.35 7.10
N SER A 375 41.67 10.55 6.93
CA SER A 375 41.07 11.77 6.38
C SER A 375 40.87 11.71 4.87
N GLY A 376 39.88 12.49 4.40
CA GLY A 376 39.94 13.13 3.09
C GLY A 376 38.78 12.80 2.18
N VAL A 377 37.87 13.77 1.99
CA VAL A 377 37.49 14.36 0.70
C VAL A 377 36.30 15.30 0.94
N SER A 378 36.50 16.56 0.58
CA SER A 378 35.52 17.64 0.59
C SER A 378 34.56 17.48 -0.59
N PHE A 379 33.26 17.65 -0.38
CA PHE A 379 32.30 17.86 -1.47
C PHE A 379 31.40 19.06 -1.17
N ALA A 380 31.32 19.94 -2.16
CA ALA A 380 30.63 21.22 -2.16
C ALA A 380 29.10 21.07 -2.04
N ARG A 381 28.48 22.05 -1.38
CA ARG A 381 27.01 22.19 -1.22
C ARG A 381 26.37 22.80 -2.48
N PRO A 382 25.20 22.31 -2.94
CA PRO A 382 24.32 23.10 -3.80
C PRO A 382 23.20 23.82 -3.03
N ASN A 383 22.82 24.95 -3.60
CA ASN A 383 22.03 26.07 -3.14
C ASN A 383 20.53 25.76 -2.84
N GLU A 384 20.02 26.26 -1.72
CA GLU A 384 18.59 26.27 -1.37
C GLU A 384 17.89 27.48 -2.02
N ALA A 385 17.29 27.31 -3.21
CA ALA A 385 16.47 28.38 -3.83
C ALA A 385 15.25 27.88 -4.62
N TRP A 386 14.88 26.59 -4.54
CA TRP A 386 13.84 26.01 -5.42
C TRP A 386 12.48 25.73 -4.75
N CYS A 387 12.34 25.89 -3.43
CA CYS A 387 11.08 25.53 -2.73
C CYS A 387 10.01 26.64 -2.66
N ALA A 388 10.30 27.89 -3.02
CA ALA A 388 9.34 29.00 -2.85
C ALA A 388 8.46 29.30 -4.08
N THR A 389 8.83 28.84 -5.27
CA THR A 389 8.15 29.19 -6.54
C THR A 389 7.07 28.18 -6.98
N ALA A 390 7.06 26.96 -6.42
CA ALA A 390 6.11 25.91 -6.82
C ALA A 390 4.70 26.06 -6.24
N SER A 391 4.52 26.65 -5.04
CA SER A 391 3.19 26.77 -4.43
C SER A 391 2.32 27.88 -5.03
N ALA A 392 2.94 28.92 -5.60
CA ALA A 392 2.22 30.05 -6.19
C ALA A 392 1.74 29.82 -7.64
N SER A 393 2.28 28.81 -8.34
CA SER A 393 1.90 28.51 -9.73
C SER A 393 0.72 27.52 -9.84
N ALA A 394 0.54 26.64 -8.85
CA ALA A 394 -0.61 25.73 -8.76
C ALA A 394 -1.92 26.47 -8.43
N GLY A 395 -1.89 27.45 -7.52
CA GLY A 395 -3.07 28.24 -7.15
C GLY A 395 -3.59 29.16 -8.25
N ARG A 396 -2.74 29.58 -9.20
CA ARG A 396 -3.13 30.45 -10.32
C ARG A 396 -3.73 29.67 -11.51
N ARG A 397 -3.31 28.42 -11.74
CA ARG A 397 -3.89 27.56 -12.79
C ARG A 397 -5.27 27.01 -12.41
N ALA A 398 -5.49 26.65 -11.15
CA ALA A 398 -6.79 26.20 -10.67
C ALA A 398 -7.88 27.28 -10.78
N ARG A 399 -7.54 28.56 -10.54
CA ARG A 399 -8.48 29.68 -10.68
C ARG A 399 -8.79 30.00 -12.14
N ARG A 400 -7.82 29.91 -13.05
CA ARG A 400 -8.05 30.11 -14.50
C ARG A 400 -8.95 29.04 -15.12
N TRP A 401 -8.87 27.80 -14.62
CA TRP A 401 -9.71 26.69 -15.10
C TRP A 401 -11.18 26.80 -14.64
N TRP A 402 -11.42 27.36 -13.45
CA TRP A 402 -12.78 27.60 -12.94
C TRP A 402 -13.46 28.85 -13.53
N SER A 403 -12.69 29.88 -13.93
CA SER A 403 -13.24 31.12 -14.52
C SER A 403 -13.64 31.00 -15.99
N SER A 404 -13.15 30.00 -16.73
CA SER A 404 -13.42 29.84 -18.17
C SER A 404 -14.72 29.09 -18.51
N ARG A 405 -15.49 28.63 -17.51
CA ARG A 405 -16.78 27.92 -17.72
C ARG A 405 -18.03 28.66 -17.23
N ARG A 406 -17.95 29.97 -16.98
CA ARG A 406 -19.14 30.78 -16.67
C ARG A 406 -19.30 31.93 -17.66
N ARG A 407 -20.14 31.74 -18.69
CA ARG A 407 -21.19 32.69 -19.11
C ARG A 407 -22.17 32.02 -20.11
N PRO A 408 -23.44 32.48 -20.15
CA PRO A 408 -24.57 31.72 -20.68
C PRO A 408 -24.86 32.05 -22.15
N ALA A 409 -25.43 31.11 -22.88
CA ALA A 409 -26.12 31.37 -24.14
C ALA A 409 -27.58 30.97 -24.01
N SER A 410 -28.42 31.95 -23.77
CA SER A 410 -29.86 31.90 -24.02
C SER A 410 -30.12 32.21 -25.49
N THR A 411 -30.79 31.33 -26.23
CA THR A 411 -31.86 31.76 -27.14
C THR A 411 -32.73 30.57 -27.57
N SER A 412 -34.04 30.84 -27.52
CA SER A 412 -35.18 29.99 -27.80
C SER A 412 -35.19 29.36 -29.20
N ARG A 413 -35.75 28.14 -29.32
CA ARG A 413 -36.63 27.76 -30.44
C ARG A 413 -37.55 26.57 -30.07
N ARG A 414 -38.82 26.93 -29.89
CA ARG A 414 -40.10 26.24 -30.10
C ARG A 414 -40.15 24.70 -30.15
N CYS A 415 -40.98 24.18 -29.25
CA CYS A 415 -41.56 22.84 -29.26
C CYS A 415 -42.45 22.60 -30.50
N HIS A 416 -42.27 21.46 -31.16
CA HIS A 416 -43.31 20.83 -31.97
C HIS A 416 -43.55 19.40 -31.48
N ARG A 417 -44.79 19.13 -31.05
CA ARG A 417 -45.36 17.81 -30.76
C ARG A 417 -45.51 16.98 -32.05
N PRO A 418 -45.37 15.64 -32.00
CA PRO A 418 -46.07 14.76 -32.93
C PRO A 418 -47.40 14.25 -32.33
N PRO A 419 -48.44 13.98 -33.14
CA PRO A 419 -49.74 13.52 -32.66
C PRO A 419 -49.83 11.99 -32.53
N ALA A 420 -50.87 11.60 -31.80
CA ALA A 420 -51.21 10.24 -31.37
C ALA A 420 -51.72 9.32 -32.49
N GLY A 421 -51.78 8.03 -32.15
CA GLY A 421 -51.99 6.90 -33.06
C GLY A 421 -53.38 6.77 -33.69
N ARG A 422 -53.45 5.82 -34.64
CA ARG A 422 -54.67 5.11 -35.02
C ARG A 422 -54.37 3.60 -35.01
N LEU A 423 -55.18 2.87 -34.25
CA LEU A 423 -55.41 1.43 -34.41
C LEU A 423 -56.26 1.19 -35.67
N PRO A 424 -56.29 -0.05 -36.17
CA PRO A 424 -57.59 -0.68 -36.35
C PRO A 424 -57.70 -2.05 -35.67
N SER A 425 -58.97 -2.39 -35.48
CA SER A 425 -59.62 -3.40 -34.67
C SER A 425 -59.87 -4.75 -35.37
N SER A 426 -60.49 -5.66 -34.61
CA SER A 426 -61.16 -6.93 -34.96
C SER A 426 -60.25 -8.16 -35.02
N ASP A 427 -60.61 -9.36 -34.55
CA ASP A 427 -61.78 -9.90 -33.84
C ASP A 427 -61.33 -11.28 -33.29
N SER A 428 -61.50 -11.58 -32.00
CA SER A 428 -62.52 -12.46 -31.40
C SER A 428 -62.39 -14.00 -31.62
N ARG A 429 -62.44 -14.71 -30.47
CA ARG A 429 -62.68 -16.17 -30.24
C ARG A 429 -61.47 -17.08 -30.55
N ASN A 430 -61.11 -18.10 -29.76
CA ASN A 430 -61.93 -19.06 -29.05
C ASN A 430 -61.13 -19.80 -27.93
N HIS A 431 -61.87 -20.45 -27.03
CA HIS A 431 -61.43 -21.25 -25.88
C HIS A 431 -60.50 -22.43 -26.18
N GLY A 432 -59.69 -22.82 -25.18
CA GLY A 432 -59.17 -24.20 -25.05
C GLY A 432 -57.83 -24.35 -24.32
N ARG A 433 -57.87 -24.57 -22.99
CA ARG A 433 -56.90 -25.45 -22.29
C ARG A 433 -57.36 -26.91 -22.53
N PRO A 434 -56.54 -28.00 -22.37
CA PRO A 434 -55.49 -28.15 -21.35
C PRO A 434 -54.23 -29.02 -21.71
N GLY A 435 -53.21 -28.97 -20.84
CA GLY A 435 -52.62 -30.17 -20.21
C GLY A 435 -51.51 -31.01 -20.89
N ARG A 436 -50.35 -31.03 -20.20
CA ARG A 436 -49.42 -32.16 -19.88
C ARG A 436 -48.57 -32.87 -20.97
N HIS A 437 -47.36 -33.24 -20.51
CA HIS A 437 -46.36 -34.21 -21.03
C HIS A 437 -45.67 -33.79 -22.35
N TRP A 438 -44.35 -33.71 -22.51
CA TRP A 438 -43.17 -34.29 -21.84
C TRP A 438 -42.08 -33.25 -21.61
#